data_AF-A0A849ZHL1-F1
#
_entry.id   AF-A0A849ZHL1-F1
#
_cell.length_a   1.000
_cell.length_b   1.000
_cell.length_c   1.000
_cell.angle_alpha   90.00
_cell.angle_beta   90.00
_cell.angle_gamma   90.00
#
_symmetry.space_group_name_H-M   'P 1'
#
loop_
_entity.id
_entity.type
_entity.pdbx_description
1 polymer ?
#
loop_
_entity_poly.entity_id
_entity_poly.type
_entity_poly.pdbx_seq_one_letter_code
_entity_poly.pdbx_strand_id
1 'polypeptide(L)'
;GVIAGELPSAEAVIATAGEALRTQAGVAGEFILDGVAPGSHTLVVLSPEENGRRRVEGFIPDVTVEPGAILDLGAIAPHQITPVAQGG
;
A
#
# COMPACT_ATOMS: atom_id res chain seq x y z
N GLY A 1 -7.33 11.61 5.10
CA GLY A 1 -7.98 11.01 3.92
C GLY A 1 -8.04 9.52 4.11
N VAL A 2 -8.71 8.85 3.19
CA VAL A 2 -8.76 7.39 3.11
C VAL A 2 -8.08 6.98 1.81
N ILE A 3 -7.27 5.94 1.84
CA ILE A 3 -6.78 5.27 0.63
C ILE A 3 -7.41 3.89 0.60
N ALA A 4 -8.06 3.55 -0.51
CA ALA A 4 -8.60 2.24 -0.77
C ALA A 4 -8.08 1.70 -2.11
N GLY A 5 -8.10 0.38 -2.25
CA GLY A 5 -7.74 -0.28 -3.50
C GLY A 5 -7.69 -1.79 -3.35
N GLU A 6 -7.26 -2.45 -4.41
CA GLU A 6 -7.13 -3.90 -4.48
C GLU A 6 -5.71 -4.26 -4.90
N LEU A 7 -5.01 -5.06 -4.10
CA LEU A 7 -3.69 -5.60 -4.41
C LEU A 7 -3.83 -7.01 -5.00
N PRO A 8 -2.95 -7.40 -5.94
CA PRO A 8 -3.10 -8.67 -6.64
C PRO A 8 -2.78 -9.87 -5.76
N SER A 9 -1.83 -9.75 -4.82
CA SER A 9 -1.32 -10.86 -3.99
C SER A 9 -0.59 -10.42 -2.71
N ALA A 10 -1.09 -9.43 -1.95
CA ALA A 10 -0.24 -8.85 -0.89
C ALA A 10 -1.00 -8.17 0.26
N GLU A 11 -0.31 -7.95 1.39
CA GLU A 11 -0.72 -7.00 2.42
C GLU A 11 -0.33 -5.56 2.02
N ALA A 12 -1.22 -4.59 2.24
CA ALA A 12 -0.98 -3.19 1.91
C ALA A 12 -0.40 -2.42 3.12
N VAL A 13 0.82 -1.90 3.02
CA VAL A 13 1.37 -1.02 4.05
C VAL A 13 1.65 0.36 3.48
N ILE A 14 0.97 1.40 3.97
CA ILE A 14 1.33 2.77 3.58
C ILE A 14 2.33 3.33 4.58
N ALA A 15 3.55 3.52 4.11
CA ALA A 15 4.51 4.37 4.79
C ALA A 15 4.17 5.83 4.43
N THR A 16 3.36 6.49 5.24
CA THR A 16 3.18 7.94 5.09
C THR A 16 4.40 8.67 5.64
N ALA A 17 4.70 9.85 5.09
CA ALA A 17 5.83 10.66 5.53
C ALA A 17 5.63 11.16 6.97
N GLY A 18 6.09 10.39 7.95
CA GLY A 18 6.10 10.73 9.38
C GLY A 18 5.42 9.70 10.29
N GLU A 19 4.52 8.87 9.76
CA GLU A 19 3.81 7.82 10.50
C GLU A 19 3.53 6.63 9.58
N ALA A 20 3.69 5.40 10.06
CA ALA A 20 3.44 4.21 9.23
C ALA A 20 2.04 3.67 9.53
N LEU A 21 1.10 3.89 8.60
CA LEU A 21 -0.24 3.31 8.67
C LEU A 21 -0.22 1.95 7.97
N ARG A 22 -0.65 0.92 8.68
CA ARG A 22 -0.63 -0.46 8.19
C ARG A 22 -2.03 -1.01 8.19
N THR A 23 -2.39 -1.67 7.10
CA THR A 23 -3.63 -2.44 7.01
C THR A 23 -3.31 -3.81 6.43
N GLN A 24 -4.15 -4.79 6.71
CA GLN A 24 -4.06 -6.07 6.04
C GLN A 24 -5.02 -6.04 4.86
N ALA A 25 -4.57 -6.45 3.68
CA ALA A 25 -5.51 -6.68 2.59
C ALA A 25 -6.37 -7.91 2.92
N GLY A 26 -7.64 -7.87 2.52
CA GLY A 26 -8.54 -9.01 2.61
C GLY A 26 -8.21 -10.10 1.60
N VAL A 27 -9.01 -11.16 1.59
CA VAL A 27 -8.78 -12.35 0.73
C VAL A 27 -8.88 -12.04 -0.75
N ALA A 28 -9.63 -10.98 -1.12
CA ALA A 28 -9.72 -10.52 -2.50
C ALA A 28 -8.66 -9.45 -2.82
N GLY A 29 -7.77 -9.14 -1.87
CA GLY A 29 -6.76 -8.09 -2.01
C GLY A 29 -7.27 -6.69 -1.67
N GLU A 30 -8.53 -6.56 -1.24
CA GLU A 30 -9.10 -5.27 -0.86
C GLU A 30 -8.40 -4.70 0.39
N PHE A 31 -8.07 -3.42 0.38
CA PHE A 31 -7.51 -2.76 1.55
C PHE A 31 -8.10 -1.38 1.74
N ILE A 32 -8.16 -0.95 3.01
CA ILE A 32 -8.60 0.39 3.39
C ILE A 32 -7.63 0.92 4.44
N LEU A 33 -7.14 2.13 4.21
CA LEU A 33 -6.28 2.88 5.12
C LEU A 33 -6.97 4.20 5.44
N ASP A 34 -7.45 4.33 6.67
CA ASP A 34 -7.99 5.57 7.19
C ASP A 34 -6.92 6.37 7.95
N GLY A 35 -7.21 7.64 8.20
CA GLY A 35 -6.30 8.52 8.95
C GLY A 35 -5.07 9.01 8.17
N VAL A 36 -5.00 8.78 6.86
CA VAL A 36 -3.86 9.20 6.03
C VAL A 36 -3.77 10.73 6.00
N ALA A 37 -2.63 11.30 6.39
CA ALA A 37 -2.42 12.75 6.28
C ALA A 37 -2.60 13.21 4.83
N PRO A 38 -3.15 14.40 4.55
CA PRO A 38 -3.18 14.92 3.19
C PRO A 38 -1.75 15.19 2.69
N GLY A 39 -1.48 14.96 1.40
CA GLY A 39 -0.16 15.11 0.79
C GLY A 39 0.22 13.95 -0.14
N SER A 40 1.44 13.99 -0.68
CA SER A 40 2.00 12.91 -1.50
C SER A 40 2.67 11.86 -0.60
N HIS A 41 2.31 10.60 -0.81
CA HIS A 41 2.76 9.45 -0.02
C HIS A 41 3.33 8.34 -0.89
N THR A 42 4.03 7.40 -0.26
CA THR A 42 4.48 6.17 -0.92
C THR A 42 3.75 4.98 -0.31
N LEU A 43 2.96 4.29 -1.13
CA LEU A 43 2.34 3.03 -0.73
C LEU A 43 3.37 1.91 -0.88
N VAL A 44 3.61 1.13 0.17
CA VAL A 44 4.54 0.01 0.19
C VAL A 44 3.75 -1.29 0.19
N VAL A 45 4.03 -2.13 -0.80
CA VAL A 45 3.37 -3.43 -0.94
C VAL A 45 4.25 -4.47 -0.24
N LEU A 46 3.68 -5.16 0.75
CA LEU A 46 4.36 -6.23 1.48
C LEU A 46 3.74 -7.57 1.11
N SER A 47 4.59 -8.59 0.97
CA SER A 47 4.14 -9.96 0.88
C SER A 47 3.31 -10.32 2.12
N PRO A 48 2.34 -11.24 2.00
CA PRO A 48 1.69 -11.79 3.17
C PRO A 48 2.74 -12.34 4.15
N GLU A 49 2.43 -12.25 5.44
CA GLU A 49 3.29 -12.82 6.47
C GLU A 49 3.42 -14.34 6.30
N GLU A 50 4.59 -14.77 5.83
CA GLU A 50 4.94 -16.17 5.67
C GLU A 50 6.05 -16.53 6.66
N ASN A 51 5.77 -17.51 7.53
CA ASN A 51 6.72 -18.00 8.53
C ASN A 51 7.29 -16.89 9.45
N GLY A 52 6.43 -15.92 9.83
CA GLY A 52 6.80 -14.78 10.68
C GLY A 52 7.69 -13.74 9.98
N ARG A 53 7.78 -13.77 8.65
CA ARG A 53 8.54 -12.81 7.85
C ARG A 53 7.63 -12.14 6.84
N ARG A 54 7.78 -10.83 6.72
CA ARG A 54 7.16 -10.01 5.67
C ARG A 54 8.26 -9.47 4.78
N ARG A 55 8.06 -9.52 3.47
CA ARG A 55 9.01 -9.01 2.50
C ARG A 55 8.40 -7.83 1.78
N VAL A 56 9.18 -6.80 1.54
CA VAL A 56 8.74 -5.73 0.63
C VAL A 56 8.73 -6.32 -0.78
N GLU A 57 7.57 -6.28 -1.44
CA GLU A 57 7.43 -6.66 -2.85
C GLU A 57 7.70 -5.45 -3.74
N GLY A 58 7.22 -4.28 -3.33
CA GLY A 58 7.49 -3.06 -4.06
C GLY A 58 6.82 -1.85 -3.44
N PHE A 59 6.76 -0.78 -4.22
CA PHE A 59 6.13 0.47 -3.80
C PHE A 59 5.48 1.20 -4.98
N ILE A 60 4.49 2.01 -4.65
CA ILE A 60 3.79 2.91 -5.56
C ILE A 60 4.08 4.32 -5.06
N PRO A 61 4.95 5.07 -5.75
CA PRO A 61 5.24 6.44 -5.39
C PRO A 61 4.08 7.37 -5.77
N ASP A 62 4.11 8.59 -5.23
CA ASP A 62 3.24 9.70 -5.62
C ASP A 62 1.73 9.49 -5.39
N VAL A 63 1.37 8.77 -4.33
CA VAL A 63 -0.03 8.59 -3.92
C VAL A 63 -0.49 9.86 -3.22
N THR A 64 -1.17 10.73 -3.97
CA THR A 64 -1.64 12.03 -3.47
C THR A 64 -3.00 11.93 -2.81
N VAL A 65 -3.07 12.24 -1.51
CA VAL A 65 -4.31 12.26 -0.72
C VAL A 65 -4.76 13.69 -0.46
N GLU A 66 -6.00 13.97 -0.82
CA GLU A 66 -6.64 15.24 -0.51
C GLU A 66 -7.25 15.24 0.91
N PRO A 67 -7.34 16.40 1.58
CA PRO A 67 -7.89 16.51 2.92
C PRO A 67 -9.37 16.08 2.94
N GLY A 68 -9.67 15.03 3.72
CA GLY A 68 -11.02 14.47 3.86
C GLY A 68 -11.50 13.64 2.66
N ALA A 69 -10.70 13.47 1.61
CA ALA A 69 -11.07 12.67 0.45
C ALA A 69 -10.81 11.17 0.66
N ILE A 70 -11.52 10.36 -0.13
CA ILE A 70 -11.25 8.95 -0.36
C ILE A 70 -10.55 8.85 -1.70
N LEU A 71 -9.29 8.44 -1.67
CA LEU A 71 -8.53 8.07 -2.87
C LEU A 71 -8.76 6.58 -3.12
N ASP A 72 -9.50 6.27 -4.19
CA ASP A 72 -9.64 4.92 -4.69
C ASP A 72 -8.59 4.67 -5.77
N LEU A 73 -7.64 3.78 -5.48
CA LEU A 73 -6.60 3.35 -6.42
C LEU A 73 -7.12 2.25 -7.38
N GLY A 74 -8.31 1.70 -7.10
CA GLY A 74 -8.87 0.55 -7.82
C GLY A 74 -7.96 -0.69 -7.74
N ALA A 75 -8.09 -1.55 -8.75
CA ALA A 75 -7.22 -2.71 -8.93
C ALA A 75 -5.81 -2.30 -9.36
N ILE A 76 -4.85 -2.50 -8.44
CA ILE A 76 -3.44 -2.23 -8.66
C ILE A 76 -2.83 -3.44 -9.37
N ALA A 77 -2.43 -3.27 -10.61
CA ALA A 77 -1.77 -4.33 -11.35
C ALA A 77 -0.29 -4.46 -10.96
N PRO A 78 0.32 -5.66 -11.09
CA PRO A 78 1.73 -5.89 -10.73
C PRO A 78 2.72 -4.94 -11.42
N HIS A 79 2.41 -4.50 -12.65
CA HIS A 79 3.27 -3.59 -13.40
C HIS A 79 3.25 -2.13 -12.89
N GLN A 80 2.26 -1.77 -12.06
CA GLN A 80 2.20 -0.46 -11.39
C GLN A 80 3.04 -0.44 -10.11
N ILE A 81 3.36 -1.61 -9.57
CA ILE A 81 4.18 -1.76 -8.38
C ILE A 81 5.63 -1.70 -8.82
N THR A 82 6.37 -0.69 -8.36
CA THR A 82 7.81 -0.64 -8.60
C THR A 82 8.47 -1.70 -7.71
N PRO A 83 9.06 -2.76 -8.28
CA PRO A 83 9.64 -3.83 -7.48
C PRO A 83 10.86 -3.32 -6.72
N VAL A 84 10.98 -3.68 -5.45
CA VAL A 84 12.26 -3.52 -4.76
C VAL A 84 13.21 -4.58 -5.27
N ALA A 85 14.42 -4.17 -5.67
CA ALA A 85 15.46 -5.13 -6.02
C ALA A 85 15.76 -5.99 -4.79
N GLN A 86 15.29 -7.24 -4.80
CA GLN A 86 15.63 -8.20 -3.77
C GLN A 86 17.08 -8.61 -4.06
N GLY A 87 18.02 -7.96 -3.38
CA GLY A 87 19.44 -8.25 -3.49
C GLY A 87 19.68 -9.75 -3.33
N GLY A 88 20.38 -10.33 -4.31
CA GLY A 88 20.86 -11.70 -4.29
C GLY A 88 22.02 -11.92 -3.32
#